data_AF-A0A522Q6Z5-F1
#
_entry.id   AF-A0A522Q6Z5-F1
#
_cell.length_a   1.000
_cell.length_b   1.000
_cell.length_c   1.000
_cell.angle_alpha   90.00
_cell.angle_beta   90.00
_cell.angle_gamma   90.00
#
_symmetry.space_group_name_H-M   'P 1'
#
loop_
_entity.id
_entity.type
_entity.pdbx_description
1 polymer ?
#
loop_
_entity_poly.entity_id
_entity_poly.type
_entity_poly.pdbx_seq_one_letter_code
_entity_poly.pdbx_strand_id
1 'polypeptide(L)'
;MGGHNEGAQFVNWFGPLLDALRKLGGSGSPDEVVEQIATDQGVSDDTQNELTSSGQPRFKNQVAWARFYLTKEGLLGSSRRGVWSLTERGRTTVLTYEQAHGIFLRWVAIFQEQRRAKTADAVSMEEQTVEEAETPTGDYRAAILDIMRKLPPVGFERLSQRLLREAGFIHVEVTGQSNDGGIDGHGILQVNPLVSFKVLFQCKRYANSVTPSIVRDFRGAMSGRADKGIIITTGTFTAEARREASRDGAPPIELVDSEKLIDMLEDLELGLKPVTTYEVDSGFFAEFTQQ
;
A
#
# COMPACT_ATOMS: atom_id res chain seq x y z
N MET A 1 -46.45 2.91 -5.26
CA MET A 1 -45.75 1.70 -5.75
C MET A 1 -44.27 1.86 -5.44
N GLY A 2 -43.71 0.93 -4.64
CA GLY A 2 -42.28 0.62 -4.56
C GLY A 2 -41.32 1.69 -4.02
N GLY A 3 -41.29 1.90 -2.71
CA GLY A 3 -40.17 2.59 -2.05
C GLY A 3 -38.85 1.91 -2.37
N HIS A 4 -37.99 2.59 -3.12
CA HIS A 4 -36.64 2.11 -3.44
C HIS A 4 -35.80 2.15 -2.17
N ASN A 5 -35.23 1.00 -1.82
CA ASN A 5 -34.43 0.78 -0.63
C ASN A 5 -33.12 1.58 -0.73
N GLU A 6 -33.06 2.77 -0.12
CA GLU A 6 -31.91 3.69 -0.14
C GLU A 6 -30.64 3.13 0.56
N GLY A 7 -30.75 1.99 1.26
CA GLY A 7 -29.72 1.49 2.18
C GLY A 7 -28.50 0.77 1.58
N ALA A 8 -28.50 0.41 0.29
CA ALA A 8 -27.43 -0.40 -0.31
C ALA A 8 -26.87 0.17 -1.63
N GLN A 9 -26.97 1.49 -1.83
CA GLN A 9 -26.45 2.14 -3.05
C GLN A 9 -24.94 1.91 -3.27
N PHE A 10 -24.19 1.64 -2.19
CA PHE A 10 -22.75 1.37 -2.27
C PHE A 10 -22.39 0.04 -2.96
N VAL A 11 -23.34 -0.91 -3.06
CA VAL A 11 -23.15 -2.19 -3.76
C VAL A 11 -22.87 -1.98 -5.25
N ASN A 12 -23.43 -0.91 -5.83
CA ASN A 12 -23.19 -0.54 -7.22
C ASN A 12 -21.72 -0.29 -7.53
N TRP A 13 -20.91 0.05 -6.53
CA TRP A 13 -19.51 0.41 -6.72
C TRP A 13 -18.54 -0.76 -6.58
N PHE A 14 -19.00 -1.98 -6.28
CA PHE A 14 -18.09 -3.12 -6.10
C PHE A 14 -17.34 -3.47 -7.39
N GLY A 15 -18.06 -3.66 -8.49
CA GLY A 15 -17.48 -3.91 -9.80
C GLY A 15 -16.63 -2.73 -10.30
N PRO A 16 -17.20 -1.51 -10.36
CA PRO A 16 -16.47 -0.31 -10.78
C PRO A 16 -15.19 -0.04 -10.00
N LEU A 17 -15.15 -0.35 -8.70
CA LEU A 17 -13.94 -0.20 -7.89
C LEU A 17 -12.84 -1.16 -8.31
N LEU A 18 -13.16 -2.43 -8.61
CA LEU A 18 -12.19 -3.38 -9.15
C LEU A 18 -11.68 -2.92 -10.53
N ASP A 19 -12.58 -2.43 -11.38
CA ASP A 19 -12.25 -1.95 -12.72
C ASP A 19 -11.35 -0.71 -12.69
N ALA A 20 -11.67 0.25 -11.82
CA ALA A 20 -10.87 1.44 -11.59
C ALA A 20 -9.46 1.09 -11.08
N LEU A 21 -9.37 0.19 -10.10
CA LEU A 21 -8.07 -0.28 -9.63
C LEU A 21 -7.28 -1.01 -10.74
N ARG A 22 -7.92 -1.78 -11.63
CA ARG A 22 -7.25 -2.41 -12.77
C ARG A 22 -6.70 -1.35 -13.75
N LYS A 23 -7.46 -0.30 -14.04
CA LYS A 23 -7.00 0.83 -14.86
C LYS A 23 -5.82 1.57 -14.24
N LEU A 24 -5.81 1.72 -12.92
CA LEU A 24 -4.71 2.33 -12.15
C LEU A 24 -3.49 1.40 -11.96
N GLY A 25 -3.43 0.25 -12.65
CA GLY A 25 -2.31 -0.69 -12.56
C GLY A 25 -2.37 -1.65 -11.37
N GLY A 26 -3.54 -1.81 -10.76
CA GLY A 26 -3.84 -2.75 -9.68
C GLY A 26 -3.80 -2.15 -8.27
N SER A 27 -3.54 -0.85 -8.12
CA SER A 27 -3.60 -0.15 -6.83
C SER A 27 -3.74 1.36 -7.02
N GLY A 28 -4.37 2.05 -6.07
CA GLY A 28 -4.46 3.51 -6.04
C GLY A 28 -4.82 4.02 -4.64
N SER A 29 -4.62 5.32 -4.40
CA SER A 29 -5.14 5.99 -3.20
C SER A 29 -6.69 6.05 -3.24
N PRO A 30 -7.38 6.20 -2.10
CA PRO A 30 -8.82 6.37 -2.06
C PRO A 30 -9.33 7.46 -3.01
N ASP A 31 -8.62 8.59 -3.08
CA ASP A 31 -9.06 9.72 -3.89
C ASP A 31 -8.89 9.44 -5.39
N GLU A 32 -7.75 8.89 -5.80
CA GLU A 32 -7.54 8.45 -7.20
C GLU A 32 -8.56 7.39 -7.63
N VAL A 33 -8.88 6.44 -6.74
CA VAL A 33 -9.86 5.39 -7.06
C VAL A 33 -11.27 5.99 -7.16
N VAL A 34 -11.65 6.89 -6.25
CA VAL A 34 -12.95 7.57 -6.28
C VAL A 34 -13.08 8.42 -7.55
N GLU A 35 -12.06 9.19 -7.91
CA GLU A 35 -12.02 10.01 -9.13
C GLU A 35 -12.08 9.16 -10.41
N GLN A 36 -11.34 8.04 -10.44
CA GLN A 36 -11.38 7.11 -11.57
C GLN A 36 -12.76 6.48 -11.73
N ILE A 37 -13.43 6.08 -10.64
CA ILE A 37 -14.80 5.57 -10.69
C ILE A 37 -15.76 6.65 -11.17
N ALA A 38 -15.64 7.88 -10.65
CA ALA A 38 -16.47 9.00 -11.08
C ALA A 38 -16.35 9.26 -12.58
N THR A 39 -15.12 9.30 -13.09
CA THR A 39 -14.81 9.49 -14.52
C THR A 39 -15.40 8.38 -15.37
N ASP A 40 -15.19 7.12 -14.95
CA ASP A 40 -15.64 5.95 -15.71
C ASP A 40 -17.17 5.81 -15.76
N GLN A 41 -17.85 6.25 -14.71
CA GLN A 41 -19.30 6.08 -14.55
C GLN A 41 -20.08 7.36 -14.87
N GLY A 42 -19.40 8.45 -15.25
CA GLY A 42 -20.03 9.73 -15.58
C GLY A 42 -20.76 10.36 -14.40
N VAL A 43 -20.24 10.22 -13.18
CA VAL A 43 -20.86 10.76 -11.96
C VAL A 43 -20.67 12.28 -11.93
N SER A 44 -21.76 13.05 -11.93
CA SER A 44 -21.69 14.53 -11.93
C SER A 44 -21.09 15.08 -10.64
N ASP A 45 -20.43 16.24 -10.73
CA ASP A 45 -19.80 16.93 -9.60
C ASP A 45 -20.82 17.26 -8.49
N ASP A 46 -22.07 17.59 -8.87
CA ASP A 46 -23.16 17.79 -7.91
C ASP A 46 -23.43 16.54 -7.06
N THR A 47 -23.43 15.36 -7.70
CA THR A 47 -23.65 14.06 -7.03
C THR A 47 -22.44 13.66 -6.18
N GLN A 48 -21.22 14.03 -6.59
CA GLN A 48 -20.00 13.77 -5.82
C GLN A 48 -19.94 14.61 -4.53
N ASN A 49 -20.45 15.84 -4.59
CA ASN A 49 -20.43 16.81 -3.49
C ASN A 49 -21.67 16.74 -2.58
N GLU A 50 -22.66 15.89 -2.88
CA GLU A 50 -23.77 15.63 -1.95
C GLU A 50 -23.23 15.13 -0.61
N LEU A 51 -23.63 15.77 0.48
CA LEU A 51 -23.15 15.43 1.82
C LEU A 51 -24.07 14.41 2.49
N THR A 52 -23.47 13.51 3.25
CA THR A 52 -24.18 12.63 4.20
C THR A 52 -24.70 13.43 5.40
N SER A 53 -25.60 12.84 6.19
CA SER A 53 -26.07 13.41 7.47
C SER A 53 -24.95 13.69 8.48
N SER A 54 -23.76 13.13 8.28
CA SER A 54 -22.53 13.35 9.06
C SER A 54 -21.55 14.35 8.41
N GLY A 55 -21.91 14.99 7.29
CA GLY A 55 -21.10 16.03 6.64
C GLY A 55 -19.96 15.53 5.74
N GLN A 56 -19.89 14.22 5.44
CA GLN A 56 -18.91 13.67 4.49
C GLN A 56 -19.50 13.52 3.08
N PRO A 57 -18.73 13.67 1.99
CA PRO A 57 -19.19 13.42 0.63
C PRO A 57 -19.76 12.00 0.47
N ARG A 58 -21.02 11.90 0.05
CA ARG A 58 -21.82 10.67 -0.01
C ARG A 58 -21.21 9.65 -0.96
N PHE A 59 -20.74 10.10 -2.12
CA PHE A 59 -20.10 9.23 -3.11
C PHE A 59 -18.81 8.60 -2.57
N LYS A 60 -17.88 9.40 -2.02
CA LYS A 60 -16.64 8.90 -1.40
C LYS A 60 -16.91 7.89 -0.29
N ASN A 61 -17.93 8.16 0.55
CA ASN A 61 -18.34 7.24 1.61
C ASN A 61 -18.86 5.90 1.04
N GLN A 62 -19.69 5.95 0.00
CA GLN A 62 -20.20 4.73 -0.66
C GLN A 62 -19.06 3.88 -1.27
N VAL A 63 -18.10 4.51 -1.92
CA VAL A 63 -16.93 3.80 -2.47
C VAL A 63 -16.08 3.18 -1.35
N ALA A 64 -15.90 3.86 -0.22
CA ALA A 64 -15.21 3.31 0.95
C ALA A 64 -15.93 2.08 1.55
N TRP A 65 -17.27 2.08 1.57
CA TRP A 65 -18.07 0.90 1.94
C TRP A 65 -17.89 -0.26 0.98
N ALA A 66 -17.88 0.01 -0.34
CA ALA A 66 -17.58 -1.02 -1.33
C ALA A 66 -16.20 -1.65 -1.08
N ARG A 67 -15.18 -0.82 -0.85
CA ARG A 67 -13.85 -1.29 -0.47
C ARG A 67 -13.87 -2.19 0.76
N PHE A 68 -14.60 -1.81 1.82
CA PHE A 68 -14.66 -2.59 3.05
C PHE A 68 -15.08 -4.04 2.78
N TYR A 69 -16.19 -4.24 2.04
CA TYR A 69 -16.68 -5.57 1.73
C TYR A 69 -15.77 -6.33 0.76
N LEU A 70 -15.18 -5.65 -0.24
CA LEU A 70 -14.25 -6.30 -1.15
C LEU A 70 -12.93 -6.73 -0.47
N THR A 71 -12.47 -5.97 0.52
CA THR A 71 -11.33 -6.38 1.37
C THR A 71 -11.69 -7.59 2.21
N LYS A 72 -12.90 -7.65 2.77
CA LYS A 72 -13.40 -8.82 3.51
C LYS A 72 -13.52 -10.05 2.62
N GLU A 73 -14.04 -9.87 1.42
CA GLU A 73 -14.07 -10.89 0.37
C GLU A 73 -12.67 -11.18 -0.22
N GLY A 74 -11.57 -10.62 0.32
CA GLY A 74 -10.21 -10.93 -0.13
C GLY A 74 -9.91 -10.55 -1.59
N LEU A 75 -10.72 -9.70 -2.21
CA LEU A 75 -10.50 -9.16 -3.55
C LEU A 75 -9.58 -7.93 -3.49
N LEU A 76 -9.59 -7.22 -2.36
CA LEU A 76 -8.68 -6.12 -2.06
C LEU A 76 -7.72 -6.47 -0.92
N GLY A 77 -6.48 -5.98 -1.00
CA GLY A 77 -5.49 -6.04 0.07
C GLY A 77 -5.86 -5.15 1.27
N SER A 78 -5.36 -5.52 2.44
CA SER A 78 -5.64 -4.86 3.71
C SER A 78 -4.62 -3.78 4.10
N SER A 79 -3.97 -3.12 3.13
CA SER A 79 -2.90 -2.15 3.45
C SER A 79 -3.39 -1.07 4.41
N ARG A 80 -2.56 -0.75 5.42
CA ARG A 80 -2.87 0.09 6.58
C ARG A 80 -2.72 1.59 6.30
N ARG A 81 -2.00 2.02 5.25
CA ARG A 81 -1.59 3.42 5.03
C ARG A 81 -2.25 4.12 3.84
N GLY A 82 -3.55 3.89 3.63
CA GLY A 82 -4.32 4.71 2.68
C GLY A 82 -4.08 4.39 1.21
N VAL A 83 -3.67 3.16 0.87
CA VAL A 83 -3.58 2.66 -0.50
C VAL A 83 -4.45 1.42 -0.66
N TRP A 84 -5.33 1.41 -1.66
CA TRP A 84 -6.15 0.26 -2.00
C TRP A 84 -5.46 -0.54 -3.11
N SER A 85 -5.46 -1.87 -3.01
CA SER A 85 -4.81 -2.73 -4.00
C SER A 85 -5.61 -4.00 -4.25
N LEU A 86 -5.54 -4.51 -5.48
CA LEU A 86 -6.11 -5.79 -5.84
C LEU A 86 -5.22 -6.93 -5.34
N THR A 87 -5.85 -7.96 -4.79
CA THR A 87 -5.22 -9.27 -4.66
C THR A 87 -5.16 -9.97 -6.01
N GLU A 88 -4.47 -11.10 -6.10
CA GLU A 88 -4.46 -11.87 -7.35
C GLU A 88 -5.88 -12.31 -7.77
N ARG A 89 -6.73 -12.65 -6.79
CA ARG A 89 -8.14 -12.92 -7.03
C ARG A 89 -8.90 -11.67 -7.49
N GLY A 90 -8.63 -10.51 -6.89
CA GLY A 90 -9.24 -9.25 -7.30
C GLY A 90 -8.90 -8.82 -8.73
N ARG A 91 -7.68 -9.12 -9.21
CA ARG A 91 -7.25 -8.78 -10.58
C ARG A 91 -8.07 -9.46 -11.66
N THR A 92 -8.44 -10.72 -11.45
CA THR A 92 -9.16 -11.52 -12.43
C THR A 92 -10.68 -11.49 -12.24
N THR A 93 -11.15 -10.98 -11.10
CA THR A 93 -12.58 -10.93 -10.79
C THR A 93 -13.25 -9.72 -11.45
N VAL A 94 -14.28 -9.98 -12.24
CA VAL A 94 -15.24 -9.00 -12.77
C VAL A 94 -16.59 -9.25 -12.11
N LEU A 95 -17.23 -8.21 -11.58
CA LEU A 95 -18.47 -8.34 -10.84
C LEU A 95 -19.63 -7.63 -11.55
N THR A 96 -20.70 -8.37 -11.79
CA THR A 96 -22.02 -7.81 -12.06
C THR A 96 -22.67 -7.31 -10.75
N TYR A 97 -23.71 -6.50 -10.87
CA TYR A 97 -24.48 -6.02 -9.71
C TYR A 97 -25.03 -7.17 -8.86
N GLU A 98 -25.57 -8.23 -9.49
CA GLU A 98 -26.14 -9.37 -8.79
C GLU A 98 -25.08 -10.12 -7.97
N GLN A 99 -23.89 -10.30 -8.54
CA GLN A 99 -22.75 -10.92 -7.83
C GLN A 99 -22.27 -10.05 -6.67
N ALA A 100 -22.18 -8.73 -6.87
CA ALA A 100 -21.83 -7.78 -5.81
C ALA A 100 -22.84 -7.80 -4.66
N HIS A 101 -24.14 -7.81 -4.98
CA HIS A 101 -25.21 -7.90 -3.99
C HIS A 101 -25.16 -9.23 -3.23
N GLY A 102 -24.85 -10.33 -3.91
CA GLY A 102 -24.62 -11.63 -3.28
C GLY A 102 -23.45 -11.61 -2.29
N ILE A 103 -22.34 -10.95 -2.62
CA ILE A 103 -21.20 -10.76 -1.69
C ILE A 103 -21.66 -9.99 -0.45
N PHE A 104 -22.38 -8.88 -0.64
CA PHE A 104 -22.89 -8.06 0.45
C PHE A 104 -23.78 -8.87 1.41
N LEU A 105 -24.79 -9.58 0.90
CA LEU A 105 -25.72 -10.36 1.73
C LEU A 105 -25.00 -11.46 2.52
N ARG A 106 -24.03 -12.16 1.91
CA ARG A 106 -23.22 -13.16 2.62
C ARG A 106 -22.48 -12.55 3.81
N TRP A 107 -21.81 -11.42 3.60
CA TRP A 107 -21.09 -10.76 4.69
C TRP A 107 -22.01 -10.18 5.76
N VAL A 108 -23.20 -9.70 5.40
CA VAL A 108 -24.21 -9.29 6.39
C VAL A 108 -24.62 -10.47 7.27
N ALA A 109 -24.88 -11.65 6.70
CA ALA A 109 -25.21 -12.85 7.46
C ALA A 109 -24.05 -13.25 8.40
N ILE A 110 -22.82 -13.29 7.87
CA ILE A 110 -21.60 -13.58 8.66
C ILE A 110 -21.45 -12.58 9.82
N PHE A 111 -21.66 -11.28 9.58
CA PHE A 111 -21.55 -10.27 10.64
C PHE A 111 -22.68 -10.35 11.67
N GLN A 112 -23.88 -10.77 11.27
CA GLN A 112 -24.99 -11.01 12.21
C GLN A 112 -24.70 -12.23 13.10
N GLU A 113 -24.17 -13.31 12.52
CA GLU A 113 -23.72 -14.49 13.25
C GLU A 113 -22.56 -14.15 14.19
N GLN A 114 -21.54 -13.41 13.72
CA GLN A 114 -20.43 -12.95 14.56
C GLN A 114 -20.88 -12.02 15.69
N ARG A 115 -21.88 -11.17 15.48
CA ARG A 115 -22.44 -10.35 16.58
C ARG A 115 -23.19 -11.20 17.59
N ARG A 116 -23.96 -12.19 17.14
CA ARG A 116 -24.65 -13.14 18.03
C ARG A 116 -23.65 -14.00 18.81
N ALA A 117 -22.61 -14.48 18.14
CA ALA A 117 -21.49 -15.20 18.75
C ALA A 117 -20.73 -14.31 19.73
N LYS A 118 -20.44 -13.04 19.40
CA LYS A 118 -19.76 -12.11 20.33
C LYS A 118 -20.60 -11.71 21.55
N THR A 119 -21.93 -11.68 21.42
CA THR A 119 -22.86 -11.52 22.55
C THR A 119 -22.95 -12.80 23.40
N ALA A 120 -22.75 -13.98 22.81
CA ALA A 120 -22.65 -15.24 23.54
C ALA A 120 -21.26 -15.45 24.17
N ASP A 121 -20.18 -15.07 23.49
CA ASP A 121 -18.77 -15.17 23.91
C ASP A 121 -18.41 -14.17 25.00
N ALA A 122 -19.09 -13.02 25.08
CA ALA A 122 -18.94 -12.11 26.22
C ALA A 122 -19.38 -12.75 27.57
N VAL A 123 -20.07 -13.89 27.53
CA VAL A 123 -20.47 -14.71 28.69
C VAL A 123 -19.49 -15.87 28.93
N SER A 124 -18.60 -16.19 27.98
CA SER A 124 -17.70 -17.36 28.04
C SER A 124 -16.21 -17.06 27.81
N MET A 125 -15.79 -15.80 27.67
CA MET A 125 -14.38 -15.41 27.51
C MET A 125 -13.62 -15.34 28.85
N GLU A 126 -13.57 -16.44 29.58
CA GLU A 126 -12.36 -16.88 30.25
C GLU A 126 -11.95 -18.18 29.52
N GLU A 127 -10.67 -18.32 29.18
CA GLU A 127 -10.05 -19.49 28.53
C GLU A 127 -9.81 -19.44 27.00
N GLN A 128 -8.54 -19.15 26.67
CA GLN A 128 -7.67 -19.90 25.72
C GLN A 128 -7.94 -19.81 24.20
N THR A 129 -6.97 -19.83 23.29
CA THR A 129 -5.51 -19.55 23.22
C THR A 129 -5.17 -19.43 21.73
N VAL A 130 -4.02 -18.83 21.44
CA VAL A 130 -3.49 -18.50 20.11
C VAL A 130 -2.85 -19.74 19.45
N GLU A 131 -3.15 -20.02 18.17
CA GLU A 131 -2.43 -21.02 17.39
C GLU A 131 -1.07 -20.49 16.89
N GLU A 132 -0.03 -21.29 17.10
CA GLU A 132 1.37 -21.06 16.73
C GLU A 132 1.57 -21.03 15.21
N ALA A 133 2.24 -19.98 14.74
CA ALA A 133 3.02 -20.04 13.51
C ALA A 133 4.50 -20.03 13.92
N GLU A 134 5.20 -21.10 13.56
CA GLU A 134 6.63 -21.30 13.81
C GLU A 134 7.42 -20.04 13.46
N THR A 135 8.12 -19.48 14.44
CA THR A 135 9.07 -18.39 14.28
C THR A 135 10.29 -18.91 13.53
N PRO A 136 10.58 -18.44 12.30
CA PRO A 136 11.90 -18.61 11.74
C PRO A 136 12.79 -17.64 12.52
N THR A 137 13.52 -18.13 13.51
CA THR A 137 14.61 -17.43 14.20
C THR A 137 15.84 -17.27 13.30
N GLY A 138 15.62 -16.93 12.03
CA GLY A 138 16.64 -16.49 11.09
C GLY A 138 16.63 -14.97 10.98
N ASP A 139 17.76 -14.38 10.62
CA ASP A 139 17.87 -12.96 10.32
C ASP A 139 16.93 -12.58 9.15
N TYR A 140 15.71 -12.15 9.49
CA TYR A 140 14.67 -11.85 8.52
C TYR A 140 15.08 -10.71 7.58
N ARG A 141 15.93 -9.78 8.05
CA ARG A 141 16.49 -8.71 7.21
C ARG A 141 17.33 -9.28 6.07
N ALA A 142 18.17 -10.27 6.36
CA ALA A 142 18.92 -11.00 5.33
C ALA A 142 17.99 -11.73 4.34
N ALA A 143 16.90 -12.33 4.82
CA ALA A 143 15.92 -13.00 3.97
C ALA A 143 15.20 -12.02 3.02
N ILE A 144 14.78 -10.84 3.52
CA ILE A 144 14.16 -9.80 2.69
C ILE A 144 15.13 -9.32 1.61
N LEU A 145 16.39 -9.07 1.97
CA LEU A 145 17.41 -8.62 1.03
C LEU A 145 17.66 -9.62 -0.09
N ASP A 146 17.71 -10.92 0.24
CA ASP A 146 17.85 -12.00 -0.74
C ASP A 146 16.63 -12.06 -1.69
N ILE A 147 15.41 -11.95 -1.15
CA ILE A 147 14.18 -11.87 -1.96
C ILE A 147 14.25 -10.69 -2.93
N MET A 148 14.59 -9.49 -2.46
CA MET A 148 14.66 -8.28 -3.30
C MET A 148 15.72 -8.42 -4.42
N ARG A 149 16.88 -9.03 -4.12
CA ARG A 149 17.93 -9.27 -5.12
C ARG A 149 17.51 -10.28 -6.19
N LYS A 150 16.63 -11.23 -5.85
CA LYS A 150 16.10 -12.24 -6.78
C LYS A 150 14.95 -11.72 -7.66
N LEU A 151 14.32 -10.60 -7.32
CA LEU A 151 13.28 -9.99 -8.15
C LEU A 151 13.83 -9.63 -9.54
N PRO A 152 13.05 -9.81 -10.63
CA PRO A 152 13.38 -9.23 -11.93
C PRO A 152 13.51 -7.70 -11.82
N PRO A 153 14.27 -7.02 -12.72
CA PRO A 153 14.41 -5.56 -12.69
C PRO A 153 13.07 -4.81 -12.62
N VAL A 154 12.13 -5.16 -13.51
CA VAL A 154 10.75 -4.63 -13.51
C VAL A 154 10.00 -4.95 -12.22
N GLY A 155 10.29 -6.10 -11.60
CA GLY A 155 9.72 -6.47 -10.29
C GLY A 155 10.21 -5.56 -9.16
N PHE A 156 11.50 -5.21 -9.18
CA PHE A 156 12.07 -4.28 -8.21
C PHE A 156 11.56 -2.84 -8.42
N GLU A 157 11.43 -2.38 -9.66
CA GLU A 157 10.81 -1.09 -9.99
C GLU A 157 9.37 -1.00 -9.45
N ARG A 158 8.57 -2.08 -9.61
CA ARG A 158 7.21 -2.15 -9.06
C ARG A 158 7.18 -2.18 -7.54
N LEU A 159 8.14 -2.84 -6.89
CA LEU A 159 8.28 -2.80 -5.42
C LEU A 159 8.58 -1.38 -4.95
N SER A 160 9.53 -0.69 -5.60
CA SER A 160 9.88 0.70 -5.31
C SER A 160 8.69 1.65 -5.53
N GLN A 161 7.92 1.46 -6.62
CA GLN A 161 6.69 2.20 -6.87
C GLN A 161 5.69 2.01 -5.71
N ARG A 162 5.52 0.76 -5.24
CA ARG A 162 4.62 0.47 -4.10
C ARG A 162 5.12 1.14 -2.83
N LEU A 163 6.42 1.06 -2.55
CA LEU A 163 7.05 1.69 -1.40
C LEU A 163 6.81 3.20 -1.39
N LEU A 164 7.04 3.89 -2.52
CA LEU A 164 6.83 5.33 -2.64
C LEU A 164 5.37 5.72 -2.40
N ARG A 165 4.41 4.95 -2.91
CA ARG A 165 2.98 5.18 -2.63
C ARG A 165 2.66 5.06 -1.15
N GLU A 166 3.15 4.01 -0.49
CA GLU A 166 2.96 3.80 0.96
C GLU A 166 3.70 4.86 1.80
N ALA A 167 4.74 5.48 1.24
CA ALA A 167 5.47 6.61 1.82
C ALA A 167 4.81 7.99 1.57
N GLY A 168 3.64 8.04 0.91
CA GLY A 168 2.86 9.27 0.72
C GLY A 168 3.04 9.99 -0.62
N PHE A 169 3.64 9.33 -1.62
CA PHE A 169 3.68 9.87 -2.99
C PHE A 169 2.38 9.54 -3.73
N ILE A 170 1.87 10.52 -4.49
CA ILE A 170 0.72 10.38 -5.40
C ILE A 170 1.19 10.40 -6.86
N HIS A 171 0.36 9.93 -7.80
CA HIS A 171 0.70 9.86 -9.23
C HIS A 171 2.06 9.19 -9.51
N VAL A 172 2.36 8.10 -8.80
CA VAL A 172 3.63 7.37 -8.98
C VAL A 172 3.54 6.46 -10.19
N GLU A 173 4.36 6.72 -11.21
CA GLU A 173 4.43 6.00 -12.48
C GLU A 173 5.85 5.49 -12.75
N VAL A 174 5.95 4.27 -13.29
CA VAL A 174 7.22 3.67 -13.73
C VAL A 174 7.37 3.89 -15.24
N THR A 175 8.50 4.44 -15.66
CA THR A 175 8.81 4.74 -17.07
C THR A 175 9.67 3.64 -17.67
N GLY A 176 9.11 2.85 -18.58
CA GLY A 176 9.86 1.77 -19.27
C GLY A 176 10.77 2.24 -20.41
N GLN A 177 11.12 3.52 -20.48
CA GLN A 177 11.86 4.09 -21.61
C GLN A 177 13.37 4.03 -21.39
N SER A 178 14.07 3.20 -22.16
CA SER A 178 15.51 2.95 -22.02
C SER A 178 16.45 4.11 -22.43
N ASN A 179 15.95 5.33 -22.63
CA ASN A 179 16.71 6.45 -23.22
C ASN A 179 16.57 7.80 -22.49
N ASP A 180 16.06 7.82 -21.26
CA ASP A 180 15.84 9.06 -20.52
C ASP A 180 16.97 9.45 -19.54
N GLY A 181 18.12 8.78 -19.63
CA GLY A 181 19.23 8.99 -18.70
C GLY A 181 19.10 8.18 -17.39
N GLY A 182 18.23 7.17 -17.39
CA GLY A 182 18.07 6.23 -16.28
C GLY A 182 17.02 6.65 -15.26
N ILE A 183 16.00 7.37 -15.69
CA ILE A 183 14.82 7.64 -14.87
C ILE A 183 13.92 6.40 -14.98
N ASP A 184 13.68 5.74 -13.86
CA ASP A 184 12.81 4.56 -13.85
C ASP A 184 11.36 4.95 -13.51
N GLY A 185 11.12 6.19 -13.09
CA GLY A 185 9.78 6.71 -12.90
C GLY A 185 9.72 8.08 -12.24
N HIS A 186 8.50 8.52 -11.96
CA HIS A 186 8.23 9.78 -11.27
C HIS A 186 7.02 9.68 -10.34
N GLY A 187 6.93 10.60 -9.40
CA GLY A 187 5.78 10.76 -8.52
C GLY A 187 5.70 12.17 -7.96
N ILE A 188 4.58 12.51 -7.34
CA ILE A 188 4.38 13.80 -6.68
C ILE A 188 4.34 13.57 -5.18
N LEU A 189 5.24 14.22 -4.45
CA LEU A 189 5.20 14.24 -2.99
C LEU A 189 4.37 15.45 -2.55
N GLN A 190 3.17 15.21 -2.05
CA GLN A 190 2.32 16.26 -1.50
C GLN A 190 2.62 16.41 0.00
N VAL A 191 3.26 17.52 0.37
CA VAL A 191 3.58 17.82 1.78
C VAL A 191 2.33 18.33 2.51
N ASN A 192 1.53 19.14 1.81
CA ASN A 192 0.25 19.65 2.29
C ASN A 192 -0.63 20.06 1.08
N PRO A 193 -1.89 20.47 1.28
CA PRO A 193 -2.80 20.83 0.18
C PRO A 193 -2.30 21.94 -0.77
N LEU A 194 -1.32 22.75 -0.36
CA LEU A 194 -0.79 23.88 -1.13
C LEU A 194 0.61 23.63 -1.69
N VAL A 195 1.31 22.58 -1.22
CA VAL A 195 2.71 22.33 -1.51
C VAL A 195 2.92 20.90 -1.95
N SER A 196 3.34 20.75 -3.21
CA SER A 196 3.71 19.48 -3.82
C SER A 196 5.05 19.60 -4.54
N PHE A 197 5.83 18.53 -4.54
CA PHE A 197 7.09 18.43 -5.28
C PHE A 197 7.00 17.33 -6.31
N LYS A 198 7.40 17.61 -7.54
CA LYS A 198 7.62 16.56 -8.54
C LYS A 198 8.96 15.90 -8.24
N VAL A 199 8.94 14.57 -8.13
CA VAL A 199 10.10 13.76 -7.77
C VAL A 199 10.34 12.71 -8.84
N LEU A 200 11.57 12.63 -9.35
CA LEU A 200 11.99 11.53 -10.21
C LEU A 200 12.67 10.46 -9.37
N PHE A 201 12.57 9.21 -9.78
CA PHE A 201 13.28 8.13 -9.11
C PHE A 201 13.97 7.17 -10.08
N GLN A 202 15.04 6.56 -9.58
CA GLN A 202 15.80 5.52 -10.24
C GLN A 202 15.93 4.31 -9.31
N CYS A 203 15.70 3.11 -9.82
CA CYS A 203 15.79 1.83 -9.16
C CYS A 203 16.98 1.03 -9.69
N LYS A 204 17.92 0.68 -8.82
CA LYS A 204 19.10 -0.11 -9.15
C LYS A 204 19.14 -1.38 -8.33
N ARG A 205 18.79 -2.51 -8.95
CA ARG A 205 18.98 -3.84 -8.35
C ARG A 205 20.45 -4.26 -8.45
N TYR A 206 21.26 -3.89 -7.46
CA TYR A 206 22.71 -4.11 -7.45
C TYR A 206 23.12 -4.92 -6.21
N ALA A 207 24.11 -5.80 -6.38
CA ALA A 207 24.85 -6.37 -5.26
C ALA A 207 26.00 -5.44 -4.80
N ASN A 208 26.50 -4.59 -5.71
CA ASN A 208 27.66 -3.72 -5.51
C ASN A 208 27.24 -2.28 -5.19
N SER A 209 28.19 -1.48 -4.74
CA SER A 209 27.96 -0.07 -4.41
C SER A 209 27.70 0.80 -5.65
N VAL A 210 26.75 1.73 -5.53
CA VAL A 210 26.46 2.78 -6.52
C VAL A 210 27.57 3.84 -6.49
N THR A 211 28.08 4.18 -7.66
CA THR A 211 29.18 5.13 -7.88
C THR A 211 28.68 6.56 -8.11
N PRO A 212 29.52 7.59 -7.91
CA PRO A 212 29.14 8.98 -8.16
C PRO A 212 28.75 9.27 -9.62
N SER A 213 29.23 8.48 -10.59
CA SER A 213 28.83 8.63 -11.99
C SER A 213 27.31 8.45 -12.16
N ILE A 214 26.73 7.42 -11.55
CA ILE A 214 25.28 7.15 -11.62
C ILE A 214 24.49 8.33 -11.05
N VAL A 215 24.94 8.89 -9.93
CA VAL A 215 24.31 10.06 -9.31
C VAL A 215 24.38 11.29 -10.22
N ARG A 216 25.52 11.52 -10.89
CA ARG A 216 25.67 12.62 -11.86
C ARG A 216 24.80 12.45 -13.09
N ASP A 217 24.74 11.25 -13.63
CA ASP A 217 23.95 10.94 -14.83
C ASP A 217 22.46 11.14 -14.53
N PHE A 218 21.98 10.62 -13.40
CA PHE A 218 20.61 10.81 -12.93
C PHE A 218 20.30 12.29 -12.65
N ARG A 219 21.23 13.03 -12.03
CA ARG A 219 21.13 14.49 -11.83
C ARG A 219 20.98 15.23 -13.15
N GLY A 220 21.77 14.86 -14.16
CA GLY A 220 21.69 15.42 -15.50
C GLY A 220 20.32 15.19 -16.14
N ALA A 221 19.80 13.97 -16.01
CA ALA A 221 18.47 13.59 -16.51
C ALA A 221 17.33 14.34 -15.80
N MET A 222 17.48 14.65 -14.52
CA MET A 222 16.50 15.38 -13.70
C MET A 222 16.43 16.88 -14.02
N SER A 223 17.50 17.47 -14.57
CA SER A 223 17.63 18.92 -14.74
C SER A 223 16.44 19.54 -15.46
N GLY A 224 15.74 20.45 -14.80
CA GLY A 224 14.55 21.14 -15.33
C GLY A 224 13.28 20.28 -15.43
N ARG A 225 13.30 19.03 -14.95
CA ARG A 225 12.17 18.09 -15.07
C ARG A 225 11.48 17.77 -13.75
N ALA A 226 12.17 17.96 -12.62
CA ALA A 226 11.66 17.70 -11.27
C ALA A 226 12.40 18.50 -10.20
N ASP A 227 11.77 18.63 -9.04
CA ASP A 227 12.28 19.39 -7.89
C ASP A 227 13.28 18.58 -7.06
N LYS A 228 13.09 17.25 -7.01
CA LYS A 228 13.92 16.30 -6.26
C LYS A 228 14.11 14.98 -6.99
N GLY A 229 15.16 14.26 -6.61
CA GLY A 229 15.46 12.92 -7.11
C GLY A 229 15.53 11.90 -5.97
N ILE A 230 15.24 10.63 -6.26
CA ILE A 230 15.48 9.50 -5.35
C ILE A 230 16.20 8.39 -6.11
N ILE A 231 17.28 7.85 -5.54
CA ILE A 231 17.91 6.62 -6.04
C ILE A 231 17.69 5.51 -5.02
N ILE A 232 17.04 4.43 -5.43
CA ILE A 232 16.71 3.26 -4.61
C ILE A 232 17.57 2.09 -5.07
N THR A 233 18.27 1.43 -4.16
CA THR A 233 19.15 0.29 -4.49
C THR A 233 19.10 -0.83 -3.45
N THR A 234 19.26 -2.08 -3.92
CA THR A 234 19.51 -3.25 -3.05
C THR A 234 20.98 -3.39 -2.62
N GLY A 235 21.82 -2.45 -3.04
CA GLY A 235 23.24 -2.35 -2.68
C GLY A 235 23.48 -1.24 -1.66
N THR A 236 24.63 -0.59 -1.76
CA THR A 236 25.05 0.54 -0.91
C THR A 236 25.49 1.72 -1.78
N PHE A 237 25.75 2.88 -1.19
CA PHE A 237 26.35 4.04 -1.89
C PHE A 237 27.77 4.29 -1.41
N THR A 238 28.68 4.60 -2.33
CA THR A 238 30.04 5.05 -1.96
C THR A 238 29.99 6.42 -1.28
N ALA A 239 31.02 6.76 -0.50
CA ALA A 239 31.14 8.08 0.11
C ALA A 239 31.09 9.21 -0.94
N GLU A 240 31.70 9.00 -2.11
CA GLU A 240 31.64 9.96 -3.22
C GLU A 240 30.23 10.10 -3.81
N ALA A 241 29.49 9.00 -3.93
CA ALA A 241 28.10 9.05 -4.39
C ALA A 241 27.22 9.85 -3.42
N ARG A 242 27.41 9.68 -2.11
CA ARG A 242 26.72 10.46 -1.07
C ARG A 242 27.08 11.95 -1.18
N ARG A 243 28.37 12.29 -1.33
CA ARG A 243 28.82 13.68 -1.57
C ARG A 243 28.23 14.30 -2.83
N GLU A 244 28.18 13.54 -3.93
CA GLU A 244 27.58 14.02 -5.18
C GLU A 244 26.08 14.25 -5.03
N ALA A 245 25.37 13.41 -4.28
CA ALA A 245 23.93 13.52 -4.08
C ALA A 245 23.54 14.79 -3.29
N SER A 246 24.39 15.18 -2.33
CA SER A 246 24.23 16.38 -1.50
C SER A 246 25.04 17.59 -1.99
N ARG A 247 25.46 17.63 -3.26
CA ARG A 247 26.31 18.70 -3.80
C ARG A 247 25.62 20.06 -3.75
N ASP A 248 26.30 21.05 -3.18
CA ASP A 248 25.81 22.43 -3.09
C ASP A 248 25.43 23.00 -4.47
N GLY A 249 24.34 23.75 -4.50
CA GLY A 249 23.83 24.39 -5.72
C GLY A 249 23.17 23.45 -6.73
N ALA A 250 22.97 22.17 -6.39
CA ALA A 250 22.26 21.20 -7.22
C ALA A 250 21.00 20.66 -6.52
N PRO A 251 19.92 20.28 -7.24
CA PRO A 251 18.71 19.76 -6.60
C PRO A 251 18.99 18.48 -5.81
N PRO A 252 18.57 18.35 -4.55
CA PRO A 252 18.98 17.22 -3.72
C PRO A 252 18.50 15.88 -4.29
N ILE A 253 19.37 14.86 -4.19
CA ILE A 253 19.04 13.48 -4.53
C ILE A 253 19.04 12.66 -3.24
N GLU A 254 17.90 12.08 -2.89
CA GLU A 254 17.76 11.18 -1.76
C GLU A 254 18.34 9.81 -2.13
N LEU A 255 19.11 9.21 -1.22
CA LEU A 255 19.75 7.93 -1.43
C LEU A 255 19.13 6.90 -0.49
N VAL A 256 18.50 5.88 -1.06
CA VAL A 256 17.85 4.77 -0.34
C VAL A 256 18.62 3.49 -0.64
N ASP A 257 19.50 3.10 0.27
CA ASP A 257 20.25 1.84 0.19
C ASP A 257 19.46 0.68 0.79
N SER A 258 20.05 -0.52 0.75
CA SER A 258 19.42 -1.75 1.24
C SER A 258 18.94 -1.66 2.69
N GLU A 259 19.75 -1.10 3.60
CA GLU A 259 19.35 -0.95 5.00
C GLU A 259 18.17 0.01 5.14
N LYS A 260 18.29 1.22 4.56
CA LYS A 260 17.19 2.20 4.59
C LYS A 260 15.91 1.68 3.92
N LEU A 261 16.05 0.89 2.86
CA LEU A 261 14.93 0.24 2.20
C LEU A 261 14.24 -0.77 3.12
N ILE A 262 15.00 -1.59 3.84
CA ILE A 262 14.45 -2.55 4.81
C ILE A 262 13.76 -1.82 5.97
N ASP A 263 14.38 -0.77 6.53
CA ASP A 263 13.77 0.05 7.58
C ASP A 263 12.42 0.62 7.10
N MET A 264 12.35 1.12 5.87
CA MET A 264 11.09 1.60 5.29
C MET A 264 10.06 0.47 5.12
N LEU A 265 10.48 -0.75 4.74
CA LEU A 265 9.56 -1.90 4.67
C LEU A 265 9.03 -2.29 6.04
N GLU A 266 9.85 -2.21 7.10
CA GLU A 266 9.47 -2.46 8.48
C GLU A 266 8.47 -1.42 8.99
N ASP A 267 8.79 -0.13 8.85
CA ASP A 267 7.94 0.97 9.28
C ASP A 267 6.57 0.94 8.60
N LEU A 268 6.55 0.59 7.31
CA LEU A 268 5.34 0.48 6.51
C LEU A 268 4.64 -0.87 6.68
N GLU A 269 5.25 -1.82 7.39
CA GLU A 269 4.86 -3.24 7.46
C GLU A 269 4.60 -3.83 6.05
N LEU A 270 5.38 -3.38 5.06
CA LEU A 270 5.18 -3.72 3.66
C LEU A 270 5.87 -5.05 3.35
N GLY A 271 5.05 -6.10 3.19
CA GLY A 271 5.56 -7.46 3.01
C GLY A 271 6.06 -8.12 4.29
N LEU A 272 5.84 -7.46 5.44
CA LEU A 272 6.26 -7.92 6.77
C LEU A 272 5.07 -7.98 7.71
N LYS A 273 5.12 -8.89 8.66
CA LYS A 273 4.13 -9.00 9.74
C LYS A 273 4.87 -8.96 11.06
N PRO A 274 4.61 -7.99 11.95
CA PRO A 274 5.24 -7.96 13.26
C PRO A 274 4.81 -9.19 14.05
N VAL A 275 5.78 -9.86 14.67
CA VAL A 275 5.53 -10.98 15.59
C VAL A 275 5.83 -10.46 17.01
N THR A 276 4.83 -10.50 17.88
CA THR A 276 4.99 -10.16 19.30
C THR A 276 5.52 -11.40 20.02
N THR A 277 6.67 -11.31 20.69
CA THR A 277 7.22 -12.40 21.50
C THR A 277 6.82 -12.26 22.97
N TYR A 278 6.82 -13.37 23.68
CA TYR A 278 6.43 -13.46 25.09
C TYR A 278 7.64 -13.60 26.01
N GLU A 279 7.46 -13.24 27.27
CA GLU A 279 8.41 -13.47 28.35
C GLU A 279 7.95 -14.66 29.21
N VAL A 280 8.91 -15.45 29.68
CA VAL A 280 8.63 -16.52 30.63
C VAL A 280 8.62 -15.93 32.04
N ASP A 281 7.44 -15.83 32.63
CA ASP A 281 7.30 -15.49 34.05
C ASP A 281 7.71 -16.69 34.92
N SER A 282 9.00 -16.76 35.21
CA SER A 282 9.57 -17.83 36.03
C SER A 282 9.07 -17.81 37.48
N GLY A 283 8.58 -16.67 37.99
CA GLY A 283 8.08 -16.53 39.36
C GLY A 283 6.78 -17.30 39.58
N PHE A 284 5.89 -17.26 38.58
CA PHE A 284 4.70 -18.10 38.54
C PHE A 284 5.03 -19.61 38.67
N PHE A 285 6.12 -20.06 38.04
CA PHE A 285 6.51 -21.48 38.04
C PHE A 285 7.24 -21.93 39.32
N ALA A 286 7.68 -21.00 40.16
CA ALA A 286 8.42 -21.31 41.39
C ALA A 286 7.52 -21.84 42.53
N GLU A 287 6.22 -21.55 42.50
CA GLU A 287 5.27 -21.98 43.55
C GLU A 287 4.99 -23.50 43.53
N PHE A 288 5.27 -24.17 42.42
CA PHE A 288 5.00 -25.59 42.19
C PHE A 288 6.22 -26.49 42.37
N THR A 289 7.37 -25.90 42.69
CA THR A 289 8.62 -26.64 42.89
C THR A 289 8.84 -27.09 44.34
N GLN A 290 7.91 -26.81 45.28
CA GLN A 290 8.02 -27.23 46.68
C GLN A 290 7.15 -28.47 46.98
N GLN A 291 7.80 -29.56 47.45
CA GLN A 291 7.18 -30.73 48.08
C GLN A 291 7.22 -30.60 49.62
#